data_AF-A0A1X6N2I4-F1
#
_entry.id   AF-A0A1X6N2I4-F1
#
_cell.length_a   1.000
_cell.length_b   1.000
_cell.length_c   1.000
_cell.angle_alpha   90.00
_cell.angle_beta   90.00
_cell.angle_gamma   90.00
#
_symmetry.space_group_name_H-M   'P 1'
#
loop_
_entity.id
_entity.type
_entity.pdbx_description
1 polymer ?
#
loop_
_entity_poly.entity_id
_entity_poly.type
_entity_poly.pdbx_seq_one_letter_code
_entity_poly.pdbx_strand_id
1 'polypeptide(L)'
;MLLPASLFCLLQAWFALADTPPTQLSLNSLHAFSAATLNPTMYTLPVSTNPLSISVALCSYATSNPPRFFVANDSTTTPGPNTLGQPNVYEIELNTTALGAWTGDMLNFGVLAIYNATQSPFEVGVSDNGPIHQFLDTLPLLGDTTTNQVLLFSPPFSPPSISQPTYPNYTLPSANLTFPSEPSSPSDWALFIAPTSSPAFASLPRTGCAMRAAAGNVGFYKTSSNSEGLWLRDSDGWRWQWFINGLTPQTNYTVYGVTNGTQVSGPIYFVTKSAAFACTIVYSVPFCPSVAYAAPLPNSDPAAGITGSMLPDNMTENLLSGMANFTVMLTTLACGRDLYSPLVTCADCQAAYRTWLCLVSFPRCTEYPTSSTTSASSNSTSTASLAQVTPALQVQDAANPRNPYLPAFSENYTALLPCIEMCNAVDRACPPFLGFACPKPQYTASWSYGVGYIDSGEKGEVGGGSTGTAADRWGNVYCNAGGFL
;
A
#
# COMPACT_ATOMS: atom_id res chain seq x y z
N MET A 1 -7.13 27.90 74.71
CA MET A 1 -7.46 26.63 74.03
C MET A 1 -6.51 26.48 72.86
N LEU A 2 -5.44 25.71 73.04
CA LEU A 2 -4.52 25.33 71.96
C LEU A 2 -5.12 24.11 71.26
N LEU A 3 -5.24 24.16 69.92
CA LEU A 3 -5.61 22.99 69.13
C LEU A 3 -4.59 21.86 69.37
N PRO A 4 -5.03 20.60 69.46
CA PRO A 4 -4.14 19.48 69.72
C PRO A 4 -3.24 19.21 68.50
N ALA A 5 -1.94 19.04 68.74
CA ALA A 5 -0.90 18.81 67.73
C ALA A 5 -1.18 17.60 66.80
N SER A 6 -2.01 16.66 67.26
CA SER A 6 -2.47 15.52 66.46
C SER A 6 -3.34 15.90 65.26
N LEU A 7 -4.07 17.03 65.31
CA LEU A 7 -4.85 17.53 64.17
C LEU A 7 -3.95 18.12 63.07
N PHE A 8 -2.81 18.71 63.45
CA PHE A 8 -1.84 19.31 62.52
C PHE A 8 -1.08 18.23 61.73
N CYS A 9 -0.74 17.11 62.36
CA CYS A 9 -0.11 15.97 61.67
C CYS A 9 -1.08 15.25 60.72
N LEU A 10 -2.38 15.20 61.02
CA LEU A 10 -3.41 14.65 60.12
C LEU A 10 -3.65 15.55 58.91
N LEU A 11 -3.62 16.88 59.07
CA LEU A 11 -3.68 17.82 57.94
C LEU A 11 -2.43 17.72 57.06
N GLN A 12 -1.22 17.58 57.63
CA GLN A 12 0.00 17.40 56.83
C GLN A 12 0.07 16.04 56.10
N ALA A 13 -0.49 14.98 56.68
CA ALA A 13 -0.59 13.68 56.00
C ALA A 13 -1.60 13.71 54.83
N TRP A 14 -2.65 14.55 54.91
CA TRP A 14 -3.58 14.76 53.81
C TRP A 14 -3.00 15.63 52.69
N PHE A 15 -2.16 16.62 53.00
CA PHE A 15 -1.46 17.40 51.97
C PHE A 15 -0.35 16.61 51.26
N ALA A 16 0.33 15.67 51.95
CA ALA A 16 1.37 14.84 51.33
C ALA A 16 0.83 13.78 50.36
N LEU A 17 -0.46 13.42 50.43
CA LEU A 17 -1.12 12.52 49.49
C LEU A 17 -1.77 13.26 48.29
N ALA A 18 -1.77 14.60 48.29
CA ALA A 18 -2.37 15.41 47.25
C ALA A 18 -1.38 15.93 46.19
N ASP A 19 -0.07 15.80 46.42
CA ASP A 19 1.01 16.30 45.56
C ASP A 19 1.89 15.15 45.03
N THR A 20 1.29 14.17 44.35
CA THR A 20 2.08 13.37 43.41
C THR A 20 2.39 14.25 42.20
N PRO A 21 3.67 14.55 41.91
CA PRO A 21 4.00 15.37 40.75
C PRO A 21 3.44 14.73 39.47
N PRO A 22 2.86 15.52 38.56
CA PRO A 22 2.27 14.98 37.33
C PRO A 22 3.31 14.17 36.55
N THR A 23 2.94 12.94 36.20
CA THR A 23 3.81 11.99 35.50
C THR A 23 4.36 12.63 34.23
N GLN A 24 5.69 12.58 34.04
CA GLN A 24 6.34 13.17 32.90
C GLN A 24 6.27 12.24 31.68
N LEU A 25 5.83 12.77 30.53
CA LEU A 25 5.91 12.07 29.26
C LEU A 25 7.32 12.21 28.67
N SER A 26 7.90 11.11 28.22
CA SER A 26 9.23 11.10 27.59
C SER A 26 9.20 11.62 26.15
N LEU A 27 10.31 12.24 25.73
CA LEU A 27 10.50 12.62 24.33
C LEU A 27 10.68 11.38 23.44
N ASN A 28 10.20 11.44 22.20
CA ASN A 28 10.27 10.37 21.19
C ASN A 28 9.70 9.05 21.68
N SER A 29 8.53 9.12 22.31
CA SER A 29 7.87 7.95 22.90
C SER A 29 6.36 7.97 22.74
N LEU A 30 5.80 6.76 22.72
CA LEU A 30 4.38 6.49 22.64
C LEU A 30 3.86 6.05 24.01
N HIS A 31 2.77 6.68 24.46
CA HIS A 31 2.10 6.39 25.73
C HIS A 31 0.68 5.92 25.48
N ALA A 32 0.31 4.74 25.99
CA ALA A 32 -1.02 4.18 25.84
C ALA A 32 -1.83 4.30 27.13
N PHE A 33 -3.09 4.70 27.02
CA PHE A 33 -3.99 4.93 28.14
C PHE A 33 -5.25 4.09 27.96
N SER A 34 -5.62 3.28 28.96
CA SER A 34 -6.78 2.38 28.89
C SER A 34 -8.10 3.04 29.32
N ALA A 35 -8.03 4.01 30.23
CA ALA A 35 -9.08 4.96 30.64
C ALA A 35 -8.51 5.80 31.80
N ALA A 36 -8.80 7.10 31.84
CA ALA A 36 -8.42 7.97 32.97
C ALA A 36 -9.50 7.94 34.05
N THR A 37 -9.11 7.72 35.31
CA THR A 37 -10.02 7.79 36.47
C THR A 37 -10.23 9.23 36.97
N LEU A 38 -9.32 10.15 36.63
CA LEU A 38 -9.36 11.56 37.02
C LEU A 38 -9.70 12.45 35.80
N ASN A 39 -10.41 13.55 36.06
CA ASN A 39 -10.84 14.50 35.02
C ASN A 39 -10.68 15.95 35.55
N PRO A 40 -9.63 16.69 35.15
CA PRO A 40 -8.61 16.31 34.17
C PRO A 40 -7.51 15.40 34.75
N THR A 41 -6.89 14.61 33.88
CA THR A 41 -5.55 14.04 34.14
C THR A 41 -4.50 14.97 33.54
N MET A 42 -3.42 15.23 34.28
CA MET A 42 -2.36 16.15 33.86
C MET A 42 -1.02 15.42 33.77
N TYR A 43 -0.25 15.75 32.74
CA TYR A 43 1.09 15.22 32.48
C TYR A 43 2.04 16.36 32.15
N THR A 44 3.30 16.23 32.56
CA THR A 44 4.34 17.21 32.18
C THR A 44 4.96 16.81 30.84
N LEU A 45 5.22 17.81 30.01
CA LEU A 45 5.80 17.66 28.68
C LEU A 45 7.27 18.11 28.69
N PRO A 46 8.15 17.42 27.95
CA PRO A 46 9.58 17.72 27.95
C PRO A 46 9.89 19.01 27.19
N VAL A 47 11.01 19.64 27.57
CA VAL A 47 11.65 20.70 26.79
C VAL A 47 12.30 20.07 25.55
N SER A 48 12.25 20.77 24.42
CA SER A 48 12.90 20.33 23.17
C SER A 48 13.55 21.52 22.46
N THR A 49 14.68 21.27 21.79
CA THR A 49 15.36 22.25 20.95
C THR A 49 14.70 22.42 19.58
N ASN A 50 13.99 21.39 19.12
CA ASN A 50 13.14 21.45 17.92
C ASN A 50 11.67 21.59 18.34
N PRO A 51 10.77 22.07 17.46
CA PRO A 51 9.34 22.11 17.76
C PRO A 51 8.82 20.75 18.24
N LEU A 52 8.15 20.73 19.38
CA LEU A 52 7.60 19.51 19.97
C LEU A 52 6.25 19.21 19.33
N SER A 53 6.10 18.01 18.77
CA SER A 53 4.82 17.46 18.32
C SER A 53 4.20 16.56 19.38
N ILE A 54 2.93 16.84 19.69
CA ILE A 54 2.07 16.03 20.54
C ILE A 54 0.93 15.53 19.67
N SER A 55 0.89 14.23 19.44
CA SER A 55 -0.10 13.58 18.57
C SER A 55 -0.95 12.63 19.39
N VAL A 56 -2.25 12.60 19.12
CA VAL A 56 -3.23 11.82 19.86
C VAL A 56 -4.05 10.98 18.91
N ALA A 57 -4.30 9.73 19.30
CA ALA A 57 -5.12 8.79 18.54
C ALA A 57 -6.09 8.05 19.46
N LEU A 58 -7.39 8.06 19.13
CA LEU A 58 -8.36 7.21 19.83
C LEU A 58 -8.21 5.75 19.37
N CYS A 59 -8.23 4.81 20.32
CA CYS A 59 -8.05 3.38 20.04
C CYS A 59 -9.37 2.59 20.08
N SER A 60 -10.48 3.28 20.31
CA SER A 60 -11.83 2.73 20.31
C SER A 60 -12.82 3.72 19.70
N TYR A 61 -14.03 3.25 19.43
CA TYR A 61 -15.15 4.07 19.00
C TYR A 61 -15.31 5.34 19.85
N ALA A 62 -15.59 6.46 19.18
CA ALA A 62 -15.92 7.70 19.88
C ALA A 62 -17.22 7.52 20.66
N THR A 63 -17.19 7.83 21.95
CA THR A 63 -18.35 7.90 22.83
C THR A 63 -19.10 9.21 22.62
N SER A 64 -20.31 9.35 23.17
CA SER A 64 -21.09 10.59 23.13
C SER A 64 -20.38 11.79 23.76
N ASN A 65 -19.37 11.52 24.60
CA ASN A 65 -18.48 12.52 25.17
C ASN A 65 -17.03 12.04 24.98
N PRO A 66 -16.40 12.37 23.83
CA PRO A 66 -15.04 11.92 23.54
C PRO A 66 -14.02 12.68 24.42
N PRO A 67 -12.83 12.10 24.62
CA PRO A 67 -11.76 12.77 25.33
C PRO A 67 -11.35 14.08 24.63
N ARG A 68 -11.01 15.10 25.41
CA ARG A 68 -10.48 16.38 24.92
C ARG A 68 -9.08 16.61 25.46
N PHE A 69 -8.22 17.17 24.65
CA PHE A 69 -6.77 17.26 24.91
C PHE A 69 -6.34 18.71 24.80
N PHE A 70 -5.72 19.24 25.85
CA PHE A 70 -5.25 20.62 25.89
C PHE A 70 -3.77 20.67 26.26
N VAL A 71 -3.04 21.52 25.55
CA VAL A 71 -1.59 21.70 25.73
C VAL A 71 -1.33 23.12 26.18
N ALA A 72 -0.50 23.28 27.21
CA ALA A 72 0.16 24.52 27.53
C ALA A 72 1.65 24.39 27.20
N ASN A 73 2.22 25.33 26.43
CA ASN A 73 3.66 25.37 26.15
C ASN A 73 4.46 26.20 27.18
N ASP A 74 3.88 26.40 28.35
CA ASP A 74 4.53 26.94 29.54
C ASP A 74 4.18 26.08 30.77
N SER A 75 4.88 26.35 31.88
CA SER A 75 4.71 25.62 33.14
C SER A 75 3.76 26.30 34.12
N THR A 76 3.22 27.48 33.76
CA THR A 76 2.45 28.33 34.68
C THR A 76 0.95 28.21 34.47
N THR A 77 0.54 27.81 33.27
CA THR A 77 -0.85 27.76 32.86
C THR A 77 -1.35 26.33 32.88
N THR A 78 -2.43 26.07 33.60
CA THR A 78 -3.18 24.81 33.49
C THR A 78 -4.07 24.86 32.25
N PRO A 79 -3.79 24.05 31.21
CA PRO A 79 -4.57 24.07 29.98
C PRO A 79 -5.92 23.38 30.18
N GLY A 80 -6.97 23.89 29.56
CA GLY A 80 -8.31 23.32 29.66
C GLY A 80 -9.40 24.16 28.97
N PRO A 81 -10.67 23.72 29.02
CA PRO A 81 -11.77 24.37 28.29
C PRO A 81 -11.99 25.84 28.68
N ASN A 82 -11.71 26.20 29.94
CA ASN A 82 -11.89 27.55 30.47
C ASN A 82 -10.70 28.48 30.21
N THR A 83 -9.55 27.93 29.81
CA THR A 83 -8.32 28.67 29.51
C THR A 83 -7.99 28.66 28.02
N LEU A 84 -8.83 28.00 27.20
CA LEU A 84 -8.70 28.02 25.75
C LEU A 84 -8.80 29.45 25.20
N GLY A 85 -7.83 29.85 24.38
CA GLY A 85 -7.70 31.21 23.86
C GLY A 85 -6.84 32.15 24.71
N GLN A 86 -6.38 31.72 25.89
CA GLN A 86 -5.27 32.39 26.57
C GLN A 86 -3.97 32.16 25.78
N PRO A 87 -2.96 33.06 25.92
CA PRO A 87 -1.64 32.81 25.36
C PRO A 87 -1.13 31.43 25.81
N ASN A 88 -0.39 30.75 24.94
CA ASN A 88 0.28 29.48 25.24
C ASN A 88 -0.64 28.27 25.49
N VAL A 89 -1.97 28.42 25.41
CA VAL A 89 -2.94 27.32 25.59
C VAL A 89 -3.60 26.94 24.27
N TYR A 90 -3.53 25.66 23.94
CA TYR A 90 -4.02 25.09 22.68
C TYR A 90 -4.90 23.86 22.94
N GLU A 91 -5.88 23.62 22.08
CA GLU A 91 -6.62 22.36 22.03
C GLU A 91 -6.09 21.51 20.87
N ILE A 92 -5.88 20.21 21.12
CA ILE A 92 -5.63 19.24 20.07
C ILE A 92 -6.98 18.73 19.60
N GLU A 93 -7.49 19.33 18.54
CA GLU A 93 -8.74 18.90 17.92
C GLU A 93 -8.55 17.56 17.20
N LEU A 94 -9.44 16.62 17.48
CA LEU A 94 -9.49 15.35 16.75
C LEU A 94 -10.27 15.56 15.45
N ASN A 95 -9.67 15.15 14.34
CA ASN A 95 -10.31 15.18 13.03
C ASN A 95 -11.33 14.03 12.87
N THR A 96 -11.88 13.88 11.66
CA THR A 96 -12.84 12.82 11.32
C THR A 96 -12.27 11.40 11.40
N THR A 97 -10.94 11.24 11.44
CA THR A 97 -10.27 9.95 11.66
C THR A 97 -10.01 9.66 13.13
N ALA A 98 -10.44 10.55 14.04
CA ALA A 98 -10.17 10.54 15.47
C ALA A 98 -8.68 10.62 15.83
N LEU A 99 -7.94 11.39 15.03
CA LEU A 99 -6.54 11.72 15.20
C LEU A 99 -6.39 13.24 15.31
N GLY A 100 -5.50 13.70 16.18
CA GLY A 100 -5.19 15.12 16.30
C GLY A 100 -3.72 15.32 16.62
N ALA A 101 -3.16 16.46 16.25
CA ALA A 101 -1.79 16.81 16.61
C ALA A 101 -1.65 18.31 16.85
N TRP A 102 -0.74 18.66 17.76
CA TRP A 102 -0.24 20.01 17.96
C TRP A 102 1.28 19.99 17.83
N THR A 103 1.83 21.03 17.19
CA THR A 103 3.27 21.22 17.07
C THR A 103 3.60 22.66 17.44
N GLY A 104 4.56 22.86 18.33
CA GLY A 104 5.00 24.20 18.70
C GLY A 104 6.28 24.18 19.54
N ASP A 105 6.84 25.37 19.75
CA ASP A 105 8.06 25.52 20.53
C ASP A 105 7.80 25.23 22.02
N MET A 106 8.68 24.43 22.62
CA MET A 106 8.67 24.04 24.04
C MET A 106 10.00 24.41 24.69
N LEU A 107 10.16 25.71 24.96
CA LEU A 107 11.36 26.27 25.61
C LEU A 107 11.38 26.04 27.12
N ASN A 108 10.20 25.81 27.71
CA ASN A 108 10.01 25.45 29.11
C ASN A 108 9.22 24.14 29.20
N PHE A 109 9.15 23.55 30.40
CA PHE A 109 8.25 22.42 30.63
C PHE A 109 6.81 22.83 30.33
N GLY A 110 6.11 22.02 29.56
CA GLY A 110 4.70 22.22 29.26
C GLY A 110 3.80 21.27 30.05
N VAL A 111 2.50 21.44 29.87
CA VAL A 111 1.47 20.60 30.49
C VAL A 111 0.52 20.07 29.43
N LEU A 112 0.23 18.77 29.48
CA LEU A 112 -0.89 18.15 28.76
C LEU A 112 -2.00 17.85 29.75
N ALA A 113 -3.17 18.44 29.55
CA ALA A 113 -4.39 18.13 30.31
C ALA A 113 -5.38 17.35 29.44
N ILE A 114 -5.88 16.26 29.98
CA ILE A 114 -6.80 15.35 29.31
C ILE A 114 -8.13 15.33 30.07
N TYR A 115 -9.19 15.71 29.38
CA TYR A 115 -10.55 15.75 29.90
C TYR A 115 -11.40 14.63 29.30
N ASN A 116 -12.40 14.16 30.04
CA ASN A 116 -13.40 13.17 29.60
C ASN A 116 -12.82 11.84 29.08
N ALA A 117 -11.64 11.44 29.57
CA ALA A 117 -10.93 10.22 29.18
C ALA A 117 -11.41 8.92 29.87
N THR A 118 -12.63 8.91 30.44
CA THR A 118 -13.07 7.84 31.34
C THR A 118 -13.51 6.53 30.65
N GLN A 119 -13.80 6.57 29.34
CA GLN A 119 -14.42 5.44 28.63
C GLN A 119 -13.74 5.04 27.33
N SER A 120 -12.80 5.85 26.83
CA SER A 120 -12.15 5.60 25.54
C SER A 120 -10.65 5.44 25.74
N PRO A 121 -10.05 4.27 25.43
CA PRO A 121 -8.60 4.16 25.33
C PRO A 121 -8.05 5.03 24.19
N PHE A 122 -6.88 5.59 24.41
CA PHE A 122 -6.17 6.44 23.44
C PHE A 122 -4.66 6.32 23.62
N GLU A 123 -3.93 6.74 22.60
CA GLU A 123 -2.48 6.85 22.60
C GLU A 123 -2.08 8.33 22.46
N VAL A 124 -1.00 8.71 23.16
CA VAL A 124 -0.34 10.01 23.04
C VAL A 124 1.10 9.79 22.63
N GLY A 125 1.50 10.36 21.51
CA GLY A 125 2.87 10.35 21.02
C GLY A 125 3.50 11.72 21.20
N VAL A 126 4.68 11.76 21.82
CA VAL A 126 5.48 12.97 22.03
C VAL A 126 6.78 12.83 21.25
N SER A 127 7.07 13.76 20.34
CA SER A 127 8.20 13.67 19.40
C SER A 127 8.72 15.04 18.99
N ASP A 128 10.01 15.16 18.70
CA ASP A 128 10.63 16.36 18.13
C ASP A 128 10.94 16.25 16.62
N ASN A 129 10.49 15.16 15.99
CA ASN A 129 10.65 14.89 14.56
C ASN A 129 9.29 14.76 13.85
N GLY A 130 8.32 15.57 14.27
CA GLY A 130 6.94 15.52 13.78
C GLY A 130 6.04 14.53 14.54
N PRO A 131 4.74 14.47 14.19
CA PRO A 131 3.76 13.68 14.93
C PRO A 131 3.96 12.17 14.76
N ILE A 132 3.91 11.43 15.87
CA ILE A 132 4.00 9.95 15.87
C ILE A 132 2.76 9.32 15.24
N HIS A 133 1.57 9.86 15.52
CA HIS A 133 0.33 9.49 14.85
C HIS A 133 0.09 10.40 13.67
N GLN A 134 0.04 9.84 12.47
CA GLN A 134 -0.26 10.59 11.26
C GLN A 134 -0.90 9.71 10.19
N PHE A 135 -1.56 10.35 9.24
CA PHE A 135 -2.04 9.72 8.03
C PHE A 135 -1.01 9.95 6.91
N LEU A 136 -0.69 8.92 6.15
CA LEU A 136 0.31 8.91 5.09
C LEU A 136 -0.36 8.85 3.72
N ASP A 137 0.16 9.61 2.77
CA ASP A 137 -0.36 9.65 1.39
C ASP A 137 0.09 8.47 0.54
N THR A 138 1.19 7.81 0.92
CA THR A 138 1.66 6.59 0.25
C THR A 138 0.62 5.49 0.42
N LEU A 139 0.27 4.76 -0.63
CA LEU A 139 -0.77 3.73 -0.58
C LEU A 139 -0.18 2.31 -0.55
N PRO A 140 -0.84 1.34 0.13
CA PRO A 140 -0.59 -0.07 -0.14
C PRO A 140 -0.92 -0.38 -1.61
N LEU A 141 -0.45 -1.51 -2.10
CA LEU A 141 -0.71 -1.95 -3.48
C LEU A 141 -1.55 -3.23 -3.49
N LEU A 142 -2.57 -3.25 -4.34
CA LEU A 142 -3.33 -4.46 -4.66
C LEU A 142 -2.61 -5.21 -5.78
N GLY A 143 -2.25 -6.47 -5.52
CA GLY A 143 -1.83 -7.39 -6.59
C GLY A 143 -3.04 -7.85 -7.38
N ASP A 144 -3.81 -8.76 -6.78
CA ASP A 144 -5.08 -9.24 -7.32
C ASP A 144 -5.89 -9.99 -6.26
N THR A 145 -7.11 -10.38 -6.63
CA THR A 145 -8.01 -11.19 -5.80
C THR A 145 -8.33 -12.53 -6.46
N THR A 146 -8.85 -13.48 -5.68
CA THR A 146 -9.62 -14.62 -6.19
C THR A 146 -11.01 -14.60 -5.54
N THR A 147 -11.71 -15.73 -5.61
CA THR A 147 -12.95 -15.99 -4.89
C THR A 147 -12.89 -15.67 -3.41
N ASN A 148 -11.79 -16.01 -2.72
CA ASN A 148 -11.68 -15.90 -1.26
C ASN A 148 -10.29 -15.46 -0.79
N GLN A 149 -9.48 -14.92 -1.69
CA GLN A 149 -8.08 -14.57 -1.41
C GLN A 149 -7.75 -13.20 -1.98
N VAL A 150 -6.69 -12.61 -1.43
CA VAL A 150 -6.11 -11.38 -1.95
C VAL A 150 -4.58 -11.41 -1.77
N LEU A 151 -3.88 -10.87 -2.76
CA LEU A 151 -2.47 -10.53 -2.65
C LEU A 151 -2.33 -9.03 -2.47
N LEU A 152 -1.71 -8.61 -1.37
CA LEU A 152 -1.52 -7.22 -1.01
C LEU A 152 -0.05 -6.94 -0.72
N PHE A 153 0.35 -5.69 -0.94
CA PHE A 153 1.69 -5.22 -0.65
C PHE A 153 1.66 -3.95 0.20
N SER A 154 2.70 -3.75 1.00
CA SER A 154 2.90 -2.47 1.70
C SER A 154 3.20 -1.37 0.68
N PRO A 155 3.14 -0.09 1.09
CA PRO A 155 3.87 0.96 0.39
C PRO A 155 5.34 0.57 0.17
N PRO A 156 5.98 1.06 -0.92
CA PRO A 156 7.37 0.74 -1.21
C PRO A 156 8.29 1.47 -0.24
N PHE A 157 9.43 0.85 0.07
CA PHE A 157 10.49 1.46 0.87
C PHE A 157 11.86 0.98 0.39
N SER A 158 12.92 1.76 0.67
CA SER A 158 14.29 1.41 0.33
C SER A 158 14.48 1.05 -1.17
N PRO A 159 14.22 1.99 -2.11
CA PRO A 159 14.42 1.74 -3.54
C PRO A 159 15.83 1.19 -3.82
N PRO A 160 15.96 0.11 -4.63
CA PRO A 160 17.25 -0.46 -4.93
C PRO A 160 18.08 0.51 -5.79
N SER A 161 19.40 0.45 -5.65
CA SER A 161 20.27 1.06 -6.66
C SER A 161 20.31 0.15 -7.88
N ILE A 162 19.85 0.65 -9.03
CA ILE A 162 19.99 -0.07 -10.29
C ILE A 162 21.44 0.10 -10.74
N SER A 163 22.23 -0.97 -10.65
CA SER A 163 23.61 -0.96 -11.10
C SER A 163 23.67 -0.84 -12.62
N GLN A 164 24.13 0.30 -13.11
CA GLN A 164 24.34 0.50 -14.53
C GLN A 164 25.61 -0.22 -14.98
N PRO A 165 25.60 -0.91 -16.15
CA PRO A 165 26.83 -1.47 -16.71
C PRO A 165 27.81 -0.33 -16.97
N THR A 166 29.10 -0.53 -16.67
CA THR A 166 30.14 0.49 -16.84
C THR A 166 31.41 -0.15 -17.39
N TYR A 167 32.22 0.58 -18.16
CA TYR A 167 33.49 0.03 -18.63
C TYR A 167 34.43 -0.31 -17.45
N PRO A 168 35.11 -1.49 -17.45
CA PRO A 168 35.08 -2.57 -18.44
C PRO A 168 34.04 -3.66 -18.15
N ASN A 169 33.25 -3.52 -17.08
CA ASN A 169 32.25 -4.50 -16.64
C ASN A 169 30.85 -4.23 -17.21
N TYR A 170 30.54 -4.89 -18.31
CA TYR A 170 29.27 -4.74 -19.04
C TYR A 170 28.17 -5.72 -18.58
N THR A 171 28.26 -6.27 -17.37
CA THR A 171 27.30 -7.27 -16.89
C THR A 171 25.93 -6.64 -16.68
N LEU A 172 24.92 -7.23 -17.31
CA LEU A 172 23.51 -6.98 -17.03
C LEU A 172 22.96 -8.05 -16.07
N PRO A 173 21.86 -7.77 -15.35
CA PRO A 173 21.14 -8.79 -14.59
C PRO A 173 20.90 -10.09 -15.37
N SER A 174 21.08 -11.23 -14.71
CA SER A 174 20.84 -12.55 -15.30
C SER A 174 19.36 -12.76 -15.65
N ALA A 175 19.09 -13.67 -16.60
CA ALA A 175 17.72 -14.05 -16.95
C ALA A 175 16.94 -14.57 -15.74
N ASN A 176 17.56 -15.48 -14.96
CA ASN A 176 17.08 -15.83 -13.64
C ASN A 176 17.54 -14.76 -12.66
N LEU A 177 16.65 -13.82 -12.36
CA LEU A 177 16.98 -12.63 -11.58
C LEU A 177 17.27 -13.00 -10.13
N THR A 178 18.41 -12.55 -9.62
CA THR A 178 18.71 -12.55 -8.19
C THR A 178 18.48 -11.14 -7.66
N PHE A 179 17.66 -11.00 -6.62
CA PHE A 179 17.45 -9.71 -5.99
C PHE A 179 18.72 -9.23 -5.26
N PRO A 180 18.90 -7.90 -5.13
CA PRO A 180 19.88 -7.38 -4.19
C PRO A 180 19.56 -7.87 -2.77
N SER A 181 20.53 -7.75 -1.87
CA SER A 181 20.31 -8.10 -0.46
C SER A 181 19.14 -7.29 0.11
N GLU A 182 18.28 -7.97 0.86
CA GLU A 182 17.19 -7.33 1.61
C GLU A 182 17.73 -6.23 2.56
N PRO A 183 16.96 -5.16 2.81
CA PRO A 183 17.32 -4.14 3.79
C PRO A 183 17.54 -4.77 5.17
N SER A 184 18.62 -4.39 5.87
CA SER A 184 18.96 -4.93 7.19
C SER A 184 17.97 -4.55 8.30
N SER A 185 17.17 -3.51 8.08
CA SER A 185 16.18 -3.00 9.03
C SER A 185 14.95 -2.53 8.25
N PRO A 186 14.14 -3.46 7.72
CA PRO A 186 12.96 -3.11 6.94
C PRO A 186 11.95 -2.36 7.81
N SER A 187 11.23 -1.42 7.19
CA SER A 187 10.16 -0.68 7.89
C SER A 187 9.09 -1.67 8.37
N ASP A 188 8.67 -1.54 9.64
CA ASP A 188 7.62 -2.40 10.17
C ASP A 188 6.26 -1.95 9.63
N TRP A 189 5.66 -2.79 8.79
CA TRP A 189 4.35 -2.57 8.21
C TRP A 189 3.39 -3.69 8.63
N ALA A 190 2.13 -3.31 8.80
CA ALA A 190 0.99 -4.18 8.94
C ALA A 190 -0.12 -3.73 7.97
N LEU A 191 -1.05 -4.63 7.68
CA LEU A 191 -2.28 -4.35 6.95
C LEU A 191 -3.49 -4.54 7.86
N PHE A 192 -4.45 -3.62 7.77
CA PHE A 192 -5.79 -3.80 8.34
C PHE A 192 -6.81 -3.94 7.21
N ILE A 193 -7.57 -5.03 7.21
CA ILE A 193 -8.50 -5.39 6.14
C ILE A 193 -9.87 -5.67 6.73
N ALA A 194 -10.89 -4.97 6.28
CA ALA A 194 -12.27 -5.17 6.75
C ALA A 194 -13.27 -5.10 5.60
N PRO A 195 -14.41 -5.82 5.68
CA PRO A 195 -15.51 -5.65 4.74
C PRO A 195 -15.99 -4.20 4.74
N THR A 196 -16.02 -3.57 3.56
CA THR A 196 -16.33 -2.13 3.41
C THR A 196 -17.71 -1.77 3.95
N SER A 197 -18.69 -2.68 3.82
CA SER A 197 -20.07 -2.49 4.25
C SER A 197 -20.31 -2.79 5.74
N SER A 198 -19.29 -3.20 6.51
CA SER A 198 -19.45 -3.53 7.93
C SER A 198 -19.77 -2.26 8.75
N PRO A 199 -20.90 -2.22 9.50
CA PRO A 199 -21.23 -1.08 10.35
C PRO A 199 -20.19 -0.81 11.45
N ALA A 200 -19.63 -1.88 12.02
CA ALA A 200 -18.56 -1.77 13.01
C ALA A 200 -17.28 -1.18 12.41
N PHE A 201 -17.00 -1.46 11.13
CA PHE A 201 -15.90 -0.83 10.43
C PHE A 201 -16.19 0.64 10.08
N ALA A 202 -17.43 0.98 9.72
CA ALA A 202 -17.81 2.34 9.37
C ALA A 202 -17.60 3.32 10.54
N SER A 203 -17.83 2.89 11.78
CA SER A 203 -17.65 3.72 12.99
C SER A 203 -16.25 3.62 13.63
N LEU A 204 -15.38 2.71 13.16
CA LEU A 204 -14.05 2.52 13.73
C LEU A 204 -13.13 3.72 13.40
N PRO A 205 -12.43 4.32 14.38
CA PRO A 205 -11.38 5.31 14.12
C PRO A 205 -10.36 4.85 13.08
N ARG A 206 -9.80 5.77 12.30
CA ARG A 206 -8.74 5.44 11.31
C ARG A 206 -7.36 5.69 11.91
N THR A 207 -7.12 5.06 13.06
CA THR A 207 -5.85 5.13 13.80
C THR A 207 -5.22 3.74 13.90
N GLY A 208 -3.89 3.68 13.97
CA GLY A 208 -3.18 2.40 14.05
C GLY A 208 -3.58 1.56 15.27
N CYS A 209 -3.75 2.20 16.43
CA CYS A 209 -4.15 1.51 17.65
C CYS A 209 -5.60 0.99 17.61
N ALA A 210 -6.55 1.73 17.00
CA ALA A 210 -7.92 1.25 16.84
C ALA A 210 -7.99 0.04 15.90
N MET A 211 -7.25 0.08 14.79
CA MET A 211 -7.16 -1.05 13.86
C MET A 211 -6.56 -2.30 14.52
N ARG A 212 -5.52 -2.12 15.33
CA ARG A 212 -4.91 -3.20 16.12
C ARG A 212 -5.88 -3.77 17.16
N ALA A 213 -6.59 -2.92 17.89
CA ALA A 213 -7.58 -3.34 18.90
C ALA A 213 -8.81 -4.02 18.28
N ALA A 214 -9.15 -3.67 17.04
CA ALA A 214 -10.29 -4.23 16.31
C ALA A 214 -9.98 -5.55 15.58
N ALA A 215 -8.74 -6.04 15.65
CA ALA A 215 -8.30 -7.27 15.03
C ALA A 215 -9.16 -8.48 15.48
N GLY A 216 -9.60 -9.29 14.52
CA GLY A 216 -10.42 -10.49 14.76
C GLY A 216 -11.91 -10.21 14.98
N ASN A 217 -12.28 -8.99 15.38
CA ASN A 217 -13.68 -8.61 15.63
C ASN A 217 -14.30 -7.83 14.46
N VAL A 218 -13.55 -6.88 13.89
CA VAL A 218 -14.03 -6.03 12.79
C VAL A 218 -13.35 -6.39 11.47
N GLY A 219 -12.08 -6.76 11.54
CA GLY A 219 -11.25 -7.06 10.39
C GLY A 219 -10.00 -7.83 10.76
N PHE A 220 -9.17 -8.08 9.76
CA PHE A 220 -7.89 -8.77 9.90
C PHE A 220 -6.78 -7.75 10.07
N TYR A 221 -5.99 -7.87 11.13
CA TYR A 221 -4.75 -7.13 11.31
C TYR A 221 -3.57 -8.08 11.06
N LYS A 222 -2.82 -7.85 9.99
CA LYS A 222 -1.73 -8.73 9.52
C LYS A 222 -0.41 -7.99 9.62
N THR A 223 0.45 -8.39 10.53
CA THR A 223 1.79 -7.80 10.70
C THR A 223 2.77 -8.38 9.68
N SER A 224 3.97 -7.79 9.61
CA SER A 224 5.12 -8.31 8.85
C SER A 224 5.42 -9.79 9.15
N SER A 225 5.22 -10.24 10.39
CA SER A 225 5.36 -11.66 10.77
C SER A 225 4.30 -12.61 10.18
N ASN A 226 3.22 -12.09 9.59
CA ASN A 226 2.22 -12.87 8.85
C ASN A 226 2.37 -12.73 7.33
N SER A 227 3.46 -12.11 6.86
CA SER A 227 3.74 -11.91 5.44
C SER A 227 4.47 -13.10 4.84
N GLU A 228 4.51 -13.14 3.50
CA GLU A 228 5.34 -14.03 2.70
C GLU A 228 6.79 -13.52 2.55
N GLY A 229 7.15 -12.49 3.31
CA GLY A 229 8.47 -11.85 3.29
C GLY A 229 8.54 -10.58 2.45
N LEU A 230 9.77 -10.10 2.27
CA LEU A 230 10.09 -8.93 1.47
C LEU A 230 10.12 -9.29 -0.02
N TRP A 231 9.55 -8.41 -0.83
CA TRP A 231 9.48 -8.60 -2.27
C TRP A 231 9.91 -7.33 -3.00
N LEU A 232 10.91 -7.47 -3.87
CA LEU A 232 11.35 -6.38 -4.74
C LEU A 232 10.68 -6.52 -6.11
N ARG A 233 9.54 -5.87 -6.23
CA ARG A 233 8.62 -6.01 -7.37
C ARG A 233 9.02 -5.18 -8.59
N ASP A 234 9.54 -3.99 -8.32
CA ASP A 234 9.78 -2.91 -9.27
C ASP A 234 10.82 -1.94 -8.68
N SER A 235 11.11 -0.87 -9.42
CA SER A 235 12.11 0.14 -9.04
C SER A 235 11.70 1.00 -7.85
N ASP A 236 10.44 0.99 -7.43
CA ASP A 236 9.95 1.86 -6.35
C ASP A 236 10.51 1.43 -4.98
N GLY A 237 10.82 0.15 -4.83
CA GLY A 237 11.48 -0.40 -3.67
C GLY A 237 10.92 -1.70 -3.16
N TRP A 238 11.48 -2.14 -2.04
CA TRP A 238 11.03 -3.31 -1.30
C TRP A 238 9.65 -3.08 -0.73
N ARG A 239 8.86 -4.16 -0.70
CA ARG A 239 7.54 -4.19 -0.10
C ARG A 239 7.41 -5.44 0.74
N TRP A 240 6.62 -5.39 1.80
CA TRP A 240 6.09 -6.60 2.41
C TRP A 240 4.97 -7.15 1.54
N GLN A 241 4.91 -8.47 1.37
CA GLN A 241 3.91 -9.15 0.56
C GLN A 241 3.03 -10.04 1.45
N TRP A 242 1.71 -9.89 1.38
CA TRP A 242 0.77 -10.74 2.12
C TRP A 242 -0.15 -11.49 1.16
N PHE A 243 -0.17 -12.81 1.30
CA PHE A 243 -1.16 -13.68 0.68
C PHE A 243 -2.21 -14.07 1.72
N ILE A 244 -3.44 -13.56 1.56
CA ILE A 244 -4.46 -13.62 2.60
C ILE A 244 -5.63 -14.47 2.13
N ASN A 245 -5.98 -15.45 2.94
CA ASN A 245 -7.07 -16.40 2.72
C ASN A 245 -8.30 -16.10 3.58
N GLY A 246 -9.42 -16.76 3.27
CA GLY A 246 -10.62 -16.78 4.11
C GLY A 246 -11.51 -15.56 3.93
N LEU A 247 -11.42 -14.87 2.79
CA LEU A 247 -12.34 -13.80 2.44
C LEU A 247 -13.65 -14.35 1.86
N THR A 248 -14.71 -13.57 1.93
CA THR A 248 -16.01 -13.94 1.37
C THR A 248 -16.05 -13.58 -0.12
N PRO A 249 -16.57 -14.45 -1.02
CA PRO A 249 -16.76 -14.12 -2.44
C PRO A 249 -17.64 -12.90 -2.67
N GLN A 250 -17.43 -12.22 -3.81
CA GLN A 250 -18.21 -11.04 -4.24
C GLN A 250 -18.39 -9.96 -3.15
N THR A 251 -17.37 -9.75 -2.32
CA THR A 251 -17.43 -8.84 -1.18
C THR A 251 -16.42 -7.72 -1.36
N ASN A 252 -16.87 -6.48 -1.12
CA ASN A 252 -16.01 -5.31 -1.13
C ASN A 252 -15.24 -5.22 0.19
N TYR A 253 -13.93 -5.05 0.10
CA TYR A 253 -13.03 -4.88 1.24
C TYR A 253 -12.30 -3.53 1.14
N THR A 254 -11.97 -2.99 2.30
CA THR A 254 -11.12 -1.81 2.46
C THR A 254 -9.83 -2.23 3.17
N VAL A 255 -8.70 -1.71 2.70
CA VAL A 255 -7.38 -1.98 3.26
C VAL A 255 -6.70 -0.68 3.69
N TYR A 256 -6.09 -0.70 4.87
CA TYR A 256 -5.14 0.31 5.31
C TYR A 256 -3.77 -0.33 5.57
N GLY A 257 -2.70 0.38 5.22
CA GLY A 257 -1.37 0.09 5.72
C GLY A 257 -1.17 0.78 7.07
N VAL A 258 -0.49 0.12 8.00
CA VAL A 258 -0.09 0.71 9.28
C VAL A 258 1.40 0.51 9.46
N THR A 259 2.17 1.58 9.65
CA THR A 259 3.62 1.48 9.94
C THR A 259 3.95 1.97 11.33
N ASN A 260 4.92 1.30 11.97
CA ASN A 260 5.32 1.52 13.36
C ASN A 260 4.16 1.45 14.37
N GLY A 261 3.05 0.80 13.99
CA GLY A 261 1.83 0.68 14.79
C GLY A 261 0.97 1.94 14.91
N THR A 262 1.42 3.11 14.44
CA THR A 262 0.75 4.40 14.70
C THR A 262 0.37 5.17 13.43
N GLN A 263 1.17 5.05 12.36
CA GLN A 263 0.97 5.81 11.13
C GLN A 263 0.13 5.00 10.16
N VAL A 264 -0.92 5.61 9.61
CA VAL A 264 -1.92 4.92 8.78
C VAL A 264 -1.85 5.42 7.34
N SER A 265 -1.91 4.49 6.38
CA SER A 265 -1.80 4.72 4.94
C SER A 265 -3.03 4.10 4.26
N GLY A 266 -3.58 4.74 3.23
CA GLY A 266 -4.74 4.23 2.48
C GLY A 266 -5.95 5.19 2.46
N PRO A 267 -7.19 4.68 2.40
CA PRO A 267 -7.54 3.31 2.07
C PRO A 267 -7.26 2.96 0.61
N ILE A 268 -7.05 1.67 0.33
CA ILE A 268 -7.32 1.09 -1.00
C ILE A 268 -8.50 0.14 -0.89
N TYR A 269 -9.14 -0.14 -2.02
CA TYR A 269 -10.33 -0.99 -2.09
C TYR A 269 -10.10 -2.15 -3.04
N PHE A 270 -10.77 -3.26 -2.77
CA PHE A 270 -10.83 -4.39 -3.70
C PHE A 270 -12.14 -5.16 -3.54
N VAL A 271 -12.46 -5.95 -4.54
CA VAL A 271 -13.57 -6.90 -4.52
C VAL A 271 -13.05 -8.31 -4.77
N THR A 272 -13.49 -9.26 -3.95
CA THR A 272 -13.26 -10.68 -4.23
C THR A 272 -14.12 -11.14 -5.39
N LYS A 273 -13.60 -12.08 -6.17
CA LYS A 273 -14.25 -12.56 -7.38
C LYS A 273 -15.42 -13.50 -7.07
N SER A 274 -16.20 -13.85 -8.09
CA SER A 274 -17.32 -14.78 -7.97
C SER A 274 -16.89 -16.16 -7.50
N ALA A 275 -17.82 -16.92 -6.91
CA ALA A 275 -17.56 -18.28 -6.47
C ALA A 275 -17.13 -19.25 -7.59
N ALA A 276 -17.40 -18.89 -8.85
CA ALA A 276 -17.04 -19.66 -10.03
C ALA A 276 -15.67 -19.27 -10.62
N PHE A 277 -14.97 -18.28 -10.05
CA PHE A 277 -13.67 -17.87 -10.58
C PHE A 277 -12.61 -18.95 -10.35
N ALA A 278 -12.02 -19.45 -11.45
CA ALA A 278 -11.17 -20.64 -11.45
C ALA A 278 -9.65 -20.36 -11.39
N CYS A 279 -9.20 -19.15 -11.74
CA CYS A 279 -7.76 -18.85 -11.77
C CYS A 279 -7.18 -18.63 -10.37
N THR A 280 -5.90 -18.92 -10.22
CA THR A 280 -5.16 -18.84 -8.95
C THR A 280 -4.16 -17.70 -8.96
N ILE A 281 -3.87 -17.09 -7.80
CA ILE A 281 -2.85 -16.04 -7.70
C ILE A 281 -1.46 -16.65 -7.85
N VAL A 282 -0.70 -16.09 -8.79
CA VAL A 282 0.72 -16.34 -8.98
C VAL A 282 1.51 -15.19 -8.37
N TYR A 283 2.47 -15.49 -7.52
CA TYR A 283 3.26 -14.50 -6.79
C TYR A 283 4.66 -15.04 -6.45
N SER A 284 5.53 -14.20 -5.88
CA SER A 284 6.91 -14.60 -5.55
C SER A 284 7.65 -15.27 -6.72
N VAL A 285 7.57 -14.70 -7.93
CA VAL A 285 8.26 -15.19 -9.13
C VAL A 285 9.50 -14.33 -9.40
N PRO A 286 10.71 -14.73 -8.96
CA PRO A 286 11.87 -13.83 -8.94
C PRO A 286 12.31 -13.38 -10.33
N PHE A 287 12.22 -14.24 -11.34
CA PHE A 287 12.53 -13.86 -12.73
C PHE A 287 11.43 -13.03 -13.41
N CYS A 288 10.24 -12.94 -12.81
CA CYS A 288 9.12 -12.11 -13.25
C CYS A 288 8.48 -11.35 -12.08
N PRO A 289 9.20 -10.40 -11.45
CA PRO A 289 8.79 -9.82 -10.16
C PRO A 289 7.43 -9.12 -10.18
N SER A 290 7.04 -8.57 -11.34
CA SER A 290 5.77 -7.86 -11.51
C SER A 290 4.55 -8.79 -11.62
N VAL A 291 4.75 -10.11 -11.79
CA VAL A 291 3.68 -11.11 -11.79
C VAL A 291 3.24 -11.37 -10.34
N ALA A 292 2.07 -10.84 -10.03
CA ALA A 292 1.51 -10.79 -8.68
C ALA A 292 -0.02 -10.78 -8.77
N TYR A 293 -0.57 -11.69 -9.58
CA TYR A 293 -1.98 -11.66 -9.96
C TYR A 293 -2.53 -13.04 -10.32
N ALA A 294 -3.86 -13.14 -10.49
CA ALA A 294 -4.50 -14.39 -10.85
C ALA A 294 -4.15 -14.79 -12.29
N ALA A 295 -3.74 -16.04 -12.52
CA ALA A 295 -3.35 -16.57 -13.84
C ALA A 295 -3.96 -17.97 -14.08
N PRO A 296 -4.11 -18.40 -15.35
CA PRO A 296 -4.77 -19.64 -15.73
C PRO A 296 -3.80 -20.83 -15.59
N LEU A 297 -3.33 -21.08 -14.36
CA LEU A 297 -2.46 -22.18 -14.04
C LEU A 297 -3.20 -23.20 -13.18
N PRO A 298 -3.02 -24.51 -13.43
CA PRO A 298 -3.60 -25.55 -12.58
C PRO A 298 -2.98 -25.47 -11.19
N ASN A 299 -3.83 -25.46 -10.16
CA ASN A 299 -3.39 -25.46 -8.77
C ASN A 299 -4.10 -26.56 -7.98
N SER A 300 -3.32 -27.47 -7.40
CA SER A 300 -3.81 -28.53 -6.51
C SER A 300 -4.22 -28.02 -5.14
N ASP A 301 -3.67 -26.89 -4.70
CA ASP A 301 -4.01 -26.23 -3.45
C ASP A 301 -4.29 -24.74 -3.67
N PRO A 302 -5.53 -24.39 -4.07
CA PRO A 302 -5.93 -23.01 -4.26
C PRO A 302 -5.58 -22.14 -3.06
N ALA A 303 -5.65 -22.65 -1.82
CA ALA A 303 -5.42 -21.91 -0.58
C ALA A 303 -3.95 -21.48 -0.37
N ALA A 304 -2.99 -21.99 -1.14
CA ALA A 304 -1.58 -21.59 -1.08
C ALA A 304 -1.16 -20.64 -2.23
N GLY A 305 -1.98 -20.53 -3.28
CA GLY A 305 -1.59 -19.89 -4.54
C GLY A 305 -0.43 -20.63 -5.23
N ILE A 306 0.20 -20.00 -6.22
CA ILE A 306 1.36 -20.56 -6.94
C ILE A 306 2.55 -19.62 -6.79
N THR A 307 3.67 -20.15 -6.30
CA THR A 307 4.95 -19.42 -6.21
C THR A 307 5.88 -19.77 -7.37
N GLY A 308 6.96 -18.99 -7.55
CA GLY A 308 7.94 -19.23 -8.60
C GLY A 308 8.52 -20.65 -8.64
N SER A 309 8.64 -21.32 -7.48
CA SER A 309 9.15 -22.70 -7.39
C SER A 309 8.14 -23.78 -7.80
N MET A 310 6.86 -23.41 -7.95
CA MET A 310 5.77 -24.31 -8.35
C MET A 310 5.44 -24.19 -9.84
N LEU A 311 6.10 -23.29 -10.56
CA LEU A 311 5.85 -23.05 -11.98
C LEU A 311 6.38 -24.22 -12.83
N PRO A 312 5.67 -24.60 -13.90
CA PRO A 312 6.13 -25.64 -14.82
C PRO A 312 7.50 -25.32 -15.45
N ASP A 313 8.34 -26.34 -15.59
CA ASP A 313 9.70 -26.20 -16.15
C ASP A 313 9.67 -25.68 -17.59
N ASN A 314 8.79 -26.21 -18.45
CA ASN A 314 8.69 -25.80 -19.86
C ASN A 314 8.40 -24.30 -20.02
N MET A 315 7.55 -23.74 -19.16
CA MET A 315 7.20 -22.33 -19.13
C MET A 315 8.38 -21.50 -18.62
N THR A 316 9.00 -21.94 -17.53
CA THR A 316 10.13 -21.28 -16.89
C THR A 316 11.35 -21.25 -17.82
N GLU A 317 11.72 -22.38 -18.41
CA GLU A 317 12.83 -22.49 -19.37
C GLU A 317 12.63 -21.62 -20.60
N ASN A 318 11.41 -21.57 -21.16
CA ASN A 318 11.12 -20.73 -22.32
C ASN A 318 11.32 -19.24 -22.00
N LEU A 319 10.80 -18.78 -20.85
CA LEU A 319 10.95 -17.42 -20.37
C LEU A 319 12.41 -17.04 -20.11
N LEU A 320 13.13 -17.89 -19.37
CA LEU A 320 14.53 -17.66 -19.05
C LEU A 320 15.41 -17.67 -20.30
N SER A 321 15.13 -18.57 -21.26
CA SER A 321 15.83 -18.63 -22.55
C SER A 321 15.56 -17.38 -23.40
N GLY A 322 14.31 -16.95 -23.50
CA GLY A 322 13.94 -15.71 -24.21
C GLY A 322 14.65 -14.49 -23.63
N MET A 323 14.66 -14.37 -22.30
CA MET A 323 15.35 -13.32 -21.58
C MET A 323 16.88 -13.36 -21.77
N ALA A 324 17.49 -14.55 -21.74
CA ALA A 324 18.92 -14.75 -21.95
C ALA A 324 19.33 -14.36 -23.37
N ASN A 325 18.60 -14.84 -24.39
CA ASN A 325 18.85 -14.52 -25.78
C ASN A 325 18.74 -13.02 -26.06
N PHE A 326 17.72 -12.37 -25.49
CA PHE A 326 17.58 -10.91 -25.58
C PHE A 326 18.78 -10.19 -24.95
N THR A 327 19.22 -10.64 -23.78
CA THR A 327 20.39 -10.06 -23.08
C THR A 327 21.67 -10.23 -23.91
N VAL A 328 21.87 -11.37 -24.56
CA VAL A 328 23.00 -11.59 -25.49
C VAL A 328 22.94 -10.64 -26.67
N MET A 329 21.76 -10.45 -27.28
CA MET A 329 21.60 -9.50 -28.39
C MET A 329 21.86 -8.06 -27.95
N LEU A 330 21.33 -7.65 -26.81
CA LEU A 330 21.53 -6.30 -26.27
C LEU A 330 23.00 -5.99 -25.96
N THR A 331 23.74 -6.98 -25.45
CA THR A 331 25.17 -6.83 -25.09
C THR A 331 26.12 -6.95 -26.28
N THR A 332 25.61 -7.09 -27.51
CA THR A 332 26.43 -6.86 -28.72
C THR A 332 26.86 -5.39 -28.85
N LEU A 333 26.09 -4.48 -28.25
CA LEU A 333 26.51 -3.10 -27.95
C LEU A 333 27.35 -3.10 -26.68
N ALA A 334 28.41 -2.29 -26.63
CA ALA A 334 29.20 -2.11 -25.40
C ALA A 334 28.43 -1.25 -24.38
N CYS A 335 27.45 -1.86 -23.70
CA CYS A 335 26.58 -1.23 -22.71
C CYS A 335 27.37 -0.44 -21.66
N GLY A 336 27.06 0.84 -21.46
CA GLY A 336 27.77 1.70 -20.49
C GLY A 336 29.06 2.35 -21.01
N ARG A 337 29.52 1.97 -22.21
CA ARG A 337 30.52 2.73 -22.98
C ARG A 337 29.87 3.43 -24.16
N ASP A 338 29.12 2.68 -24.96
CA ASP A 338 28.44 3.19 -26.14
C ASP A 338 27.02 3.62 -25.74
N LEU A 339 26.70 4.88 -25.98
CA LEU A 339 25.41 5.48 -25.62
C LEU A 339 24.52 5.57 -26.86
N TYR A 340 23.42 4.82 -26.86
CA TYR A 340 22.38 4.92 -27.89
C TYR A 340 21.29 5.94 -27.53
N SER A 341 21.24 6.36 -26.25
CA SER A 341 20.28 7.32 -25.73
C SER A 341 20.90 8.12 -24.58
N PRO A 342 20.52 9.41 -24.42
CA PRO A 342 20.89 10.21 -23.25
C PRO A 342 19.99 9.98 -22.03
N LEU A 343 18.86 9.26 -22.18
CA LEU A 343 17.83 9.12 -21.12
C LEU A 343 17.72 7.71 -20.56
N VAL A 344 18.09 6.69 -21.35
CA VAL A 344 17.92 5.28 -20.98
C VAL A 344 19.20 4.51 -21.27
N THR A 345 19.37 3.41 -20.57
CA THR A 345 20.55 2.56 -20.57
C THR A 345 20.21 1.14 -21.00
N CYS A 346 21.22 0.29 -21.23
CA CYS A 346 20.95 -1.14 -21.46
C CYS A 346 20.20 -1.79 -20.28
N ALA A 347 20.46 -1.38 -19.04
CA ALA A 347 19.76 -1.94 -17.89
C ALA A 347 18.26 -1.60 -17.94
N ASP A 348 17.91 -0.37 -18.33
CA ASP A 348 16.51 0.06 -18.47
C ASP A 348 15.81 -0.71 -19.61
N CYS A 349 16.47 -0.86 -20.76
CA CYS A 349 15.97 -1.68 -21.87
C CYS A 349 15.73 -3.14 -21.44
N GLN A 350 16.70 -3.75 -20.74
CA GLN A 350 16.57 -5.12 -20.26
C GLN A 350 15.43 -5.26 -19.24
N ALA A 351 15.29 -4.31 -18.31
CA ALA A 351 14.22 -4.30 -17.33
C ALA A 351 12.85 -4.15 -17.99
N ALA A 352 12.70 -3.22 -18.94
CA ALA A 352 11.48 -3.05 -19.70
C ALA A 352 11.10 -4.32 -20.48
N TYR A 353 12.06 -4.94 -21.17
CA TYR A 353 11.84 -6.19 -21.90
C TYR A 353 11.43 -7.33 -20.97
N ARG A 354 12.05 -7.46 -19.80
CA ARG A 354 11.65 -8.46 -18.80
C ARG A 354 10.20 -8.27 -18.38
N THR A 355 9.82 -7.05 -17.98
CA THR A 355 8.44 -6.75 -17.56
C THR A 355 7.45 -7.08 -18.68
N TRP A 356 7.72 -6.64 -19.91
CA TRP A 356 6.90 -6.97 -21.07
C TRP A 356 6.79 -8.49 -21.28
N LEU A 357 7.92 -9.21 -21.33
CA LEU A 357 7.97 -10.66 -21.55
C LEU A 357 7.14 -11.41 -20.49
N CYS A 358 7.25 -11.01 -19.23
CA CYS A 358 6.47 -11.58 -18.14
C CYS A 358 4.96 -11.32 -18.32
N LEU A 359 4.55 -10.08 -18.58
CA LEU A 359 3.13 -9.74 -18.75
C LEU A 359 2.52 -10.37 -20.00
N VAL A 360 3.31 -10.64 -21.05
CA VAL A 360 2.79 -11.33 -22.23
C VAL A 360 2.67 -12.84 -22.03
N SER A 361 3.59 -13.44 -21.28
CA SER A 361 3.66 -14.88 -21.03
C SER A 361 2.78 -15.38 -19.88
N PHE A 362 2.44 -14.51 -18.92
CA PHE A 362 1.50 -14.79 -17.82
C PHE A 362 0.20 -13.99 -18.03
N PRO A 363 -0.82 -14.55 -18.70
CA PRO A 363 -2.11 -13.89 -18.83
C PRO A 363 -2.72 -13.64 -17.44
N ARG A 364 -3.15 -12.40 -17.18
CA ARG A 364 -3.91 -12.08 -15.98
C ARG A 364 -5.37 -12.47 -16.17
N CYS A 365 -5.88 -13.38 -15.36
CA CYS A 365 -7.28 -13.73 -15.33
C CYS A 365 -8.10 -12.70 -14.56
N THR A 366 -9.31 -12.46 -15.02
CA THR A 366 -10.32 -11.70 -14.28
C THR A 366 -11.72 -12.19 -14.70
N GLU A 367 -12.75 -11.51 -14.24
CA GLU A 367 -14.13 -11.72 -14.66
C GLU A 367 -14.77 -10.39 -15.07
N TYR A 368 -15.87 -10.46 -15.82
CA TYR A 368 -16.65 -9.27 -16.14
C TYR A 368 -17.37 -8.76 -14.89
N PRO A 369 -17.47 -7.44 -14.68
CA PRO A 369 -18.23 -6.89 -13.57
C PRO A 369 -19.70 -7.33 -13.67
N THR A 370 -20.32 -7.66 -12.53
CA THR A 370 -21.68 -8.21 -12.45
C THR A 370 -22.78 -7.30 -13.02
N SER A 371 -22.49 -6.01 -13.23
CA SER A 371 -23.37 -5.02 -13.87
C SER A 371 -23.19 -4.89 -15.38
N SER A 372 -22.23 -5.57 -16.01
CA SER A 372 -22.07 -5.57 -17.47
C SER A 372 -22.83 -6.75 -18.11
N THR A 373 -24.15 -6.77 -17.98
CA THR A 373 -24.97 -7.39 -19.04
C THR A 373 -24.96 -6.46 -20.23
N THR A 374 -23.99 -6.60 -21.12
CA THR A 374 -24.14 -6.19 -22.52
C THR A 374 -23.11 -6.88 -23.39
N SER A 375 -23.64 -7.79 -24.21
CA SER A 375 -23.16 -8.17 -25.52
C SER A 375 -22.15 -7.20 -26.10
N ALA A 376 -21.00 -7.72 -26.52
CA ALA A 376 -20.14 -7.06 -27.50
C ALA A 376 -20.96 -6.85 -28.79
N SER A 377 -21.62 -5.70 -28.90
CA SER A 377 -22.15 -5.19 -30.16
C SER A 377 -21.47 -3.86 -30.44
N SER A 378 -20.45 -3.94 -31.28
CA SER A 378 -19.90 -2.82 -32.03
C SER A 378 -21.01 -2.14 -32.83
N ASN A 379 -21.54 -1.03 -32.31
CA ASN A 379 -22.08 0.11 -33.06
C ASN A 379 -22.76 1.08 -32.11
N SER A 380 -22.17 2.27 -31.89
CA SER A 380 -22.94 3.46 -31.57
C SER A 380 -22.10 4.72 -31.73
N THR A 381 -22.54 5.55 -32.66
CA THR A 381 -22.17 6.94 -32.88
C THR A 381 -22.68 7.84 -31.75
N SER A 382 -21.76 8.56 -31.11
CA SER A 382 -21.90 9.87 -30.45
C SER A 382 -23.21 10.22 -29.72
N THR A 383 -23.15 10.31 -28.39
CA THR A 383 -23.56 11.48 -27.59
C THR A 383 -22.90 11.36 -26.20
N ALA A 384 -22.43 12.49 -25.65
CA ALA A 384 -21.67 12.55 -24.40
C ALA A 384 -22.53 12.14 -23.18
N SER A 385 -22.63 10.85 -22.91
CA SER A 385 -22.76 10.31 -21.57
C SER A 385 -21.35 10.16 -20.98
N LEU A 386 -21.19 10.27 -19.66
CA LEU A 386 -19.94 9.90 -18.97
C LEU A 386 -19.61 8.46 -19.38
N ALA A 387 -18.71 8.28 -20.34
CA ALA A 387 -18.42 6.98 -20.92
C ALA A 387 -17.83 6.10 -19.82
N GLN A 388 -18.56 5.08 -19.41
CA GLN A 388 -18.06 4.11 -18.45
C GLN A 388 -16.88 3.38 -19.08
N VAL A 389 -15.67 3.64 -18.58
CA VAL A 389 -14.46 2.99 -19.04
C VAL A 389 -14.53 1.51 -18.66
N THR A 390 -14.56 0.63 -19.66
CA THR A 390 -14.56 -0.82 -19.46
C THR A 390 -13.13 -1.35 -19.50
N PRO A 391 -12.75 -2.36 -18.70
CA PRO A 391 -11.43 -2.96 -18.80
C PRO A 391 -11.18 -3.68 -20.14
N ALA A 392 -9.91 -3.84 -20.50
CA ALA A 392 -9.41 -4.53 -21.68
C ALA A 392 -9.56 -6.05 -21.55
N LEU A 393 -10.81 -6.53 -21.56
CA LEU A 393 -11.14 -7.94 -21.35
C LEU A 393 -11.27 -8.69 -22.67
N GLN A 394 -10.67 -9.87 -22.73
CA GLN A 394 -10.82 -10.80 -23.84
C GLN A 394 -11.01 -12.22 -23.32
N VAL A 395 -12.06 -12.89 -23.79
CA VAL A 395 -12.25 -14.32 -23.53
C VAL A 395 -11.16 -15.11 -24.26
N GLN A 396 -10.45 -15.94 -23.51
CA GLN A 396 -9.42 -16.84 -24.03
C GLN A 396 -9.96 -18.26 -24.07
N ASP A 397 -9.75 -18.91 -25.22
CA ASP A 397 -10.00 -20.34 -25.38
C ASP A 397 -8.85 -21.10 -24.71
N ALA A 398 -9.19 -21.96 -23.75
CA ALA A 398 -8.20 -22.78 -23.07
C ALA A 398 -7.47 -23.75 -24.03
N ALA A 399 -8.07 -24.10 -25.16
CA ALA A 399 -7.46 -24.90 -26.21
C ALA A 399 -6.46 -24.12 -27.08
N ASN A 400 -6.52 -22.79 -27.08
CA ASN A 400 -5.61 -21.92 -27.82
C ASN A 400 -5.05 -20.81 -26.91
N PRO A 401 -4.23 -21.18 -25.90
CA PRO A 401 -3.71 -20.22 -24.96
C PRO A 401 -2.76 -19.23 -25.65
N ARG A 402 -2.78 -17.98 -25.19
CA ARG A 402 -1.88 -16.92 -25.69
C ARG A 402 -0.40 -17.30 -25.63
N ASN A 403 -0.03 -18.09 -24.65
CA ASN A 403 1.30 -18.66 -24.52
C ASN A 403 1.20 -20.20 -24.62
N PRO A 404 1.73 -20.83 -25.69
CA PRO A 404 1.64 -22.27 -25.89
C PRO A 404 2.49 -23.09 -24.91
N TYR A 405 3.36 -22.44 -24.13
CA TYR A 405 4.12 -23.06 -23.06
C TYR A 405 3.37 -23.11 -21.73
N LEU A 406 2.19 -22.49 -21.64
CA LEU A 406 1.32 -22.67 -20.47
C LEU A 406 0.83 -24.11 -20.38
N PRO A 407 0.71 -24.66 -19.17
CA PRO A 407 0.05 -25.94 -18.98
C PRO A 407 -1.41 -25.85 -19.44
N ALA A 408 -1.99 -27.00 -19.81
CA ALA A 408 -3.40 -27.08 -20.15
C ALA A 408 -4.26 -26.59 -18.98
N PHE A 409 -5.21 -25.71 -19.28
CA PHE A 409 -6.20 -25.20 -18.33
C PHE A 409 -7.57 -25.76 -18.71
N SER A 410 -8.40 -26.11 -17.73
CA SER A 410 -9.60 -26.93 -17.97
C SER A 410 -10.77 -26.15 -18.58
N GLU A 411 -10.79 -24.83 -18.45
CA GLU A 411 -11.95 -24.00 -18.78
C GLU A 411 -11.52 -22.70 -19.45
N ASN A 412 -12.39 -22.15 -20.31
CA ASN A 412 -12.16 -20.82 -20.86
C ASN A 412 -12.14 -19.78 -19.74
N TYR A 413 -11.29 -18.76 -19.90
CA TYR A 413 -11.12 -17.71 -18.90
C TYR A 413 -11.14 -16.34 -19.56
N THR A 414 -11.50 -15.32 -18.80
CA THR A 414 -11.40 -13.94 -19.26
C THR A 414 -10.02 -13.40 -18.90
N ALA A 415 -9.25 -13.00 -19.90
CA ALA A 415 -7.96 -12.35 -19.72
C ALA A 415 -8.11 -10.83 -19.69
N LEU A 416 -7.43 -10.19 -18.74
CA LEU A 416 -7.12 -8.77 -18.81
C LEU A 416 -5.87 -8.58 -19.66
N LEU A 417 -6.02 -7.94 -20.81
CA LEU A 417 -4.92 -7.74 -21.75
C LEU A 417 -3.84 -6.82 -21.18
N PRO A 418 -2.55 -7.06 -21.49
CA PRO A 418 -1.49 -6.15 -21.10
C PRO A 418 -1.68 -4.76 -21.67
N CYS A 419 -1.32 -3.72 -20.92
CA CYS A 419 -1.35 -2.36 -21.45
C CYS A 419 -0.33 -2.24 -22.61
N ILE A 420 -0.69 -1.56 -23.70
CA ILE A 420 0.20 -1.34 -24.85
C ILE A 420 1.48 -0.58 -24.43
N GLU A 421 1.37 0.24 -23.40
CA GLU A 421 2.44 1.01 -22.79
C GLU A 421 3.57 0.12 -22.25
N MET A 422 3.28 -1.13 -21.89
CA MET A 422 4.32 -2.10 -21.50
C MET A 422 5.18 -2.51 -22.69
N CYS A 423 4.57 -2.66 -23.87
CA CYS A 423 5.33 -2.85 -25.12
C CYS A 423 6.09 -1.58 -25.48
N ASN A 424 5.42 -0.42 -25.45
CA ASN A 424 6.06 0.86 -25.79
C ASN A 424 7.16 1.25 -24.81
N ALA A 425 7.14 0.75 -23.56
CA ALA A 425 8.26 0.90 -22.64
C ALA A 425 9.53 0.23 -23.18
N VAL A 426 9.42 -0.96 -23.77
CA VAL A 426 10.55 -1.64 -24.42
C VAL A 426 11.03 -0.86 -25.64
N ASP A 427 10.11 -0.49 -26.53
CA ASP A 427 10.40 0.27 -27.76
C ASP A 427 11.12 1.59 -27.46
N ARG A 428 10.71 2.31 -26.40
CA ARG A 428 11.36 3.55 -25.96
C ARG A 428 12.68 3.33 -25.24
N ALA A 429 12.78 2.26 -24.47
CA ALA A 429 13.96 2.00 -23.66
C ALA A 429 15.09 1.39 -24.48
N CYS A 430 14.81 0.65 -25.55
CA CYS A 430 15.81 -0.16 -26.23
C CYS A 430 16.47 0.49 -27.45
N PRO A 431 17.68 0.06 -27.83
CA PRO A 431 18.36 0.57 -29.02
C PRO A 431 17.56 0.28 -30.31
N PRO A 432 17.42 1.26 -31.23
CA PRO A 432 16.64 1.08 -32.46
C PRO A 432 17.12 -0.07 -33.37
N PHE A 433 18.41 -0.43 -33.31
CA PHE A 433 18.96 -1.52 -34.13
C PHE A 433 18.43 -2.91 -33.76
N LEU A 434 17.84 -3.08 -32.57
CA LEU A 434 17.17 -4.33 -32.20
C LEU A 434 15.87 -4.56 -32.98
N GLY A 435 15.32 -3.51 -33.60
CA GLY A 435 14.11 -3.61 -34.42
C GLY A 435 12.86 -4.04 -33.64
N PHE A 436 12.88 -3.91 -32.30
CA PHE A 436 11.69 -4.12 -31.49
C PHE A 436 10.62 -3.12 -31.92
N ALA A 437 9.39 -3.58 -32.13
CA ALA A 437 8.30 -2.73 -32.60
C ALA A 437 6.98 -3.20 -32.02
N CYS A 438 6.17 -2.24 -31.57
CA CYS A 438 4.85 -2.52 -31.03
C CYS A 438 3.76 -2.42 -32.09
N PRO A 439 2.67 -3.22 -31.97
CA PRO A 439 1.47 -3.00 -32.75
C PRO A 439 0.95 -1.57 -32.57
N LYS A 440 0.38 -0.99 -33.63
CA LYS A 440 -0.13 0.37 -33.60
C LYS A 440 -1.54 0.40 -32.97
N PRO A 441 -1.81 1.30 -32.01
CA PRO A 441 -3.12 1.52 -31.38
C PRO A 441 -4.31 1.49 -32.35
N GLN A 442 -4.18 2.20 -33.47
CA GLN A 442 -5.24 2.43 -34.45
C GLN A 442 -5.53 1.25 -35.40
N TYR A 443 -4.77 0.15 -35.35
CA TYR A 443 -4.95 -0.99 -36.24
C TYR A 443 -5.18 -2.29 -35.46
N THR A 444 -4.12 -2.95 -35.01
CA THR A 444 -4.17 -4.33 -34.49
C THR A 444 -3.79 -4.44 -33.02
N ALA A 445 -3.40 -3.35 -32.36
CA ALA A 445 -2.97 -3.40 -30.96
C ALA A 445 -4.07 -3.91 -30.02
N SER A 446 -5.32 -3.52 -30.25
CA SER A 446 -6.48 -3.92 -29.44
C SER A 446 -6.78 -5.42 -29.44
N TRP A 447 -6.18 -6.20 -30.35
CA TRP A 447 -6.34 -7.66 -30.39
C TRP A 447 -5.47 -8.39 -29.36
N SER A 448 -4.48 -7.71 -28.77
CA SER A 448 -3.50 -8.34 -27.89
C SER A 448 -3.06 -7.46 -26.72
N TYR A 449 -3.49 -6.20 -26.70
CA TYR A 449 -3.18 -5.20 -25.68
C TYR A 449 -4.41 -4.35 -25.35
N GLY A 450 -4.47 -3.85 -24.12
CA GLY A 450 -5.32 -2.72 -23.75
C GLY A 450 -4.72 -1.42 -24.30
N VAL A 451 -5.56 -0.60 -24.94
CA VAL A 451 -5.16 0.63 -25.64
C VAL A 451 -6.07 1.76 -25.17
N GLY A 452 -5.52 2.97 -24.93
CA GLY A 452 -6.33 4.15 -24.60
C GLY A 452 -6.61 4.36 -23.11
N TYR A 453 -5.92 3.62 -22.21
CA TYR A 453 -6.13 3.71 -20.77
C TYR A 453 -5.15 4.66 -20.10
N ILE A 454 -3.85 4.42 -20.25
CA ILE A 454 -2.80 5.30 -19.71
C ILE A 454 -2.55 6.44 -20.70
N ASP A 455 -2.22 6.11 -21.94
CA ASP A 455 -2.04 7.08 -23.02
C ASP A 455 -3.26 7.10 -23.94
N SER A 456 -3.57 8.24 -24.58
CA SER A 456 -4.72 8.37 -25.49
C SER A 456 -4.54 7.53 -26.77
N GLY A 457 -3.32 7.07 -27.05
CA GLY A 457 -2.95 6.43 -28.30
C GLY A 457 -2.75 7.41 -29.46
N GLU A 458 -2.96 8.70 -29.23
CA GLU A 458 -2.66 9.76 -30.18
C GLU A 458 -1.16 10.11 -30.15
N LYS A 459 -0.62 10.44 -31.32
CA LYS A 459 0.81 10.71 -31.45
C LYS A 459 1.18 12.01 -30.73
N GLY A 460 2.02 11.89 -29.69
CA GLY A 460 2.54 13.04 -28.95
C GLY A 460 1.76 13.40 -27.70
N GLU A 461 0.73 12.62 -27.35
CA GLU A 461 -0.02 12.77 -26.11
C GLU A 461 0.36 11.66 -25.12
N VAL A 462 0.88 12.05 -23.96
CA VAL A 462 1.24 11.15 -22.85
C VAL A 462 0.32 11.46 -21.67
N GLY A 463 -0.23 10.43 -21.03
CA GLY A 463 -1.13 10.58 -19.88
C GLY A 463 -2.53 11.13 -20.22
N GLY A 464 -2.86 11.19 -21.51
CA GLY A 464 -4.19 11.59 -22.01
C GLY A 464 -5.18 10.43 -22.13
N GLY A 465 -4.83 9.24 -21.63
CA GLY A 465 -5.70 8.07 -21.70
C GLY A 465 -6.98 8.26 -20.87
N SER A 466 -7.99 7.45 -21.17
CA SER A 466 -9.33 7.54 -20.57
C SER A 466 -9.34 7.46 -19.04
N THR A 467 -8.35 6.80 -18.44
CA THR A 467 -8.19 6.67 -16.99
C THR A 467 -6.91 7.31 -16.48
N GLY A 468 -5.93 7.56 -17.36
CA GLY A 468 -4.59 8.03 -17.01
C GLY A 468 -3.73 6.99 -16.29
N THR A 469 -4.28 5.80 -16.01
CA THR A 469 -3.64 4.72 -15.26
C THR A 469 -4.17 3.34 -15.67
N ALA A 470 -3.38 2.29 -15.44
CA ALA A 470 -3.79 0.91 -15.66
C ALA A 470 -4.70 0.36 -14.54
N ALA A 471 -4.63 0.93 -13.34
CA ALA A 471 -5.45 0.53 -12.21
C ALA A 471 -5.60 1.69 -11.22
N ASP A 472 -6.62 1.65 -10.37
CA ASP A 472 -6.87 2.73 -9.41
C ASP A 472 -6.97 2.24 -7.96
N ARG A 473 -6.99 3.19 -7.01
CA ARG A 473 -7.11 2.86 -5.58
C ARG A 473 -8.48 2.28 -5.20
N TRP A 474 -9.47 2.37 -6.08
CA TRP A 474 -10.84 1.87 -5.87
C TRP A 474 -11.00 0.41 -6.30
N GLY A 475 -9.93 -0.21 -6.77
CA GLY A 475 -9.88 -1.62 -7.15
C GLY A 475 -10.26 -1.86 -8.60
N ASN A 476 -10.42 -0.81 -9.42
CA ASN A 476 -10.60 -0.96 -10.85
C ASN A 476 -9.25 -1.24 -11.49
N VAL A 477 -9.22 -2.19 -12.42
CA VAL A 477 -8.04 -2.52 -13.21
C VAL A 477 -8.46 -2.55 -14.67
N TYR A 478 -7.89 -1.67 -15.47
CA TYR A 478 -8.30 -1.42 -16.85
C TYR A 478 -7.46 -2.18 -17.87
N CYS A 479 -6.18 -2.38 -17.59
CA CYS A 479 -5.30 -3.25 -18.38
C CYS A 479 -4.17 -3.80 -17.49
N ASN A 480 -3.50 -4.86 -17.93
CA ASN A 480 -2.45 -5.49 -17.13
C ASN A 480 -1.10 -4.77 -17.35
N ALA A 481 -0.76 -3.84 -16.46
CA ALA A 481 0.56 -3.21 -16.42
C ALA A 481 1.50 -3.84 -15.38
N GLY A 482 1.08 -4.91 -14.70
CA GLY A 482 1.78 -5.32 -13.48
C GLY A 482 1.81 -4.17 -12.48
N GLY A 483 0.66 -3.72 -11.99
CA GLY A 483 0.54 -2.93 -10.76
C GLY A 483 1.01 -1.48 -10.81
N PHE A 484 1.32 -0.91 -11.98
CA PHE A 484 1.43 0.56 -12.11
C PHE A 484 0.03 1.17 -11.88
N LEU A 485 -0.09 1.93 -10.79
CA LEU A 485 -1.17 2.89 -10.53
C LEU A 485 -0.77 4.26 -11.06
#